data_AF-A0A193H335-F1
#
_entry.id   AF-A0A193H335-F1
#
_cell.length_a   1.000
_cell.length_b   1.000
_cell.length_c   1.000
_cell.angle_alpha   90.00
_cell.angle_beta   90.00
_cell.angle_gamma   90.00
#
_symmetry.space_group_name_H-M   'P 1'
#
loop_
_entity.id
_entity.type
_entity.pdbx_description
1 polymer ?
#
loop_
_entity_poly.entity_id
_entity_poly.type
_entity_poly.pdbx_seq_one_letter_code
_entity_poly.pdbx_strand_id
1 'polypeptide(L)'
;DAENDADADSDADADADSDVEPQALFGEDLPAALPAEAPQELVSDVIYQPISSIQPLLYHDAGVNPWLWAAIPLVAGGIIAAASNHDSNDDSSAPADTTPPSTDGVTFSVEPVTSDNGINASEASGNVTITGVLKNIPADAANTAVTVVINGVTYNATVDKAAGTWTVSVPGSGLVADADKTIDAKVTFTDAAGNSSSVNDTQTYTLDTTAPNAPVIDPVNGTDPITGIAEPGSTVTVTYPDGSTKTVVAGPDGTWTVPNPGLNDGDEVTAVATDPAGNTSGPATAVVDAVAPTVALDDVLTNDSTPALTGTVN
;
A
#
# COMPACT_ATOMS: atom_id res chain seq x y z
N ASP A 1 -21.27 56.90 -43.37
CA ASP A 1 -20.16 57.89 -43.35
C ASP A 1 -19.00 57.25 -42.62
N ALA A 2 -18.13 56.51 -43.30
CA ALA A 2 -17.12 56.95 -44.27
C ALA A 2 -15.92 57.61 -43.57
N GLU A 3 -14.82 56.85 -43.53
CA GLU A 3 -13.39 57.20 -43.68
C GLU A 3 -12.85 58.52 -43.09
N ASN A 4 -11.72 58.40 -42.37
CA ASN A 4 -10.62 59.34 -42.54
C ASN A 4 -9.27 58.64 -42.30
N ASP A 5 -8.55 58.48 -43.40
CA ASP A 5 -7.13 58.20 -43.51
C ASP A 5 -6.30 59.44 -43.09
N ALA A 6 -5.05 59.20 -42.68
CA ALA A 6 -3.95 60.15 -42.85
C ALA A 6 -2.63 59.44 -42.47
N ASP A 7 -1.98 58.90 -43.50
CA ASP A 7 -0.57 58.59 -43.50
C ASP A 7 0.24 59.91 -43.51
N ALA A 8 1.32 59.97 -42.74
CA ALA A 8 2.40 60.93 -42.96
C ALA A 8 3.72 60.38 -42.41
N ASP A 9 4.49 59.77 -43.30
CA ASP A 9 5.93 59.61 -43.17
C ASP A 9 6.61 60.98 -43.10
N SER A 10 7.58 61.14 -42.18
CA SER A 10 8.71 62.05 -42.39
C SER A 10 9.93 61.57 -41.60
N ASP A 11 10.80 60.96 -42.37
CA ASP A 11 12.26 60.90 -42.27
C ASP A 11 12.91 62.21 -41.78
N ALA A 12 13.75 62.10 -40.74
CA ALA A 12 14.84 63.04 -40.50
C ALA A 12 15.95 62.35 -39.68
N ASP A 13 17.03 62.02 -40.38
CA ASP A 13 18.32 61.65 -39.86
C ASP A 13 18.94 62.79 -39.03
N ALA A 14 19.52 62.46 -37.87
CA ALA A 14 20.58 63.26 -37.27
C ALA A 14 21.43 62.38 -36.35
N ASP A 15 22.63 62.10 -36.85
CA ASP A 15 23.73 61.42 -36.19
C ASP A 15 24.16 62.14 -34.90
N ALA A 16 24.35 61.36 -33.83
CA ALA A 16 25.16 61.77 -32.70
C ALA A 16 25.93 60.56 -32.17
N ASP A 17 27.21 60.50 -32.57
CA ASP A 17 28.28 59.71 -31.98
C ASP A 17 28.26 59.79 -30.45
N SER A 18 28.29 58.63 -29.80
CA SER A 18 29.12 58.46 -28.61
C SER A 18 29.66 57.04 -28.55
N ASP A 19 30.84 56.87 -29.14
CA ASP A 19 31.75 55.77 -28.90
C ASP A 19 32.07 55.63 -27.41
N VAL A 20 31.54 54.59 -26.77
CA VAL A 20 32.21 53.90 -25.67
C VAL A 20 31.82 52.43 -25.74
N GLU A 21 32.65 51.60 -26.39
CA GLU A 21 32.60 50.15 -26.20
C GLU A 21 33.09 49.81 -24.79
N PRO A 22 32.31 49.16 -23.91
CA PRO A 22 32.87 48.40 -22.83
C PRO A 22 33.29 47.03 -23.37
N GLN A 23 34.57 46.75 -23.16
CA GLN A 23 35.29 45.55 -23.55
C GLN A 23 34.51 44.27 -23.27
N ALA A 24 34.52 43.38 -24.26
CA ALA A 24 34.11 41.99 -24.13
C ALA A 24 34.90 41.32 -22.99
N LEU A 25 34.24 41.11 -21.87
CA LEU A 25 34.71 40.20 -20.83
C LEU A 25 34.51 38.80 -21.38
N PHE A 26 35.58 38.22 -21.94
CA PHE A 26 35.65 36.80 -22.24
C PHE A 26 35.47 36.03 -20.94
N GLY A 27 34.24 35.58 -20.69
CA GLY A 27 33.98 34.51 -19.74
C GLY A 27 34.68 33.27 -20.27
N GLU A 28 35.81 32.94 -19.66
CA GLU A 28 36.52 31.70 -19.95
C GLU A 28 35.60 30.55 -19.55
N ASP A 29 35.13 29.81 -20.57
CA ASP A 29 34.30 28.62 -20.41
C ASP A 29 35.12 27.58 -19.65
N LEU A 30 34.95 27.55 -18.33
CA LEU A 30 35.53 26.51 -17.49
C LEU A 30 34.91 25.18 -17.95
N PRO A 31 35.69 24.22 -18.47
CA PRO A 31 35.12 22.95 -18.88
C PRO A 31 34.45 22.31 -17.67
N ALA A 32 33.22 21.84 -17.86
CA ALA A 32 32.48 21.09 -16.87
C ALA A 32 33.41 20.07 -16.21
N ALA A 33 33.59 20.17 -14.89
CA ALA A 33 34.31 19.18 -14.13
C ALA A 33 33.63 17.83 -14.35
N LEU A 34 34.31 16.91 -15.04
CA LEU A 34 33.90 15.53 -15.11
C LEU A 34 33.76 15.01 -13.67
N PRO A 35 32.67 14.31 -13.32
CA PRO A 35 32.54 13.72 -12.00
C PRO A 35 33.74 12.80 -11.76
N ALA A 36 34.34 12.90 -10.56
CA ALA A 36 35.44 12.04 -10.17
C ALA A 36 35.04 10.57 -10.37
N GLU A 37 35.85 9.84 -11.14
CA GLU A 37 35.70 8.40 -11.35
C GLU A 37 35.65 7.71 -9.98
N ALA A 38 34.60 6.93 -9.74
CA ALA A 38 34.51 6.11 -8.53
C ALA A 38 35.73 5.18 -8.46
N PRO A 39 36.35 4.98 -7.29
CA PRO A 39 37.45 4.04 -7.15
C PRO A 39 37.00 2.65 -7.59
N GLN A 40 37.61 2.12 -8.66
CA GLN A 40 37.38 0.76 -9.09
C GLN A 40 37.95 -0.18 -8.03
N GLU A 41 37.09 -0.97 -7.38
CA GLU A 41 37.55 -2.06 -6.53
C GLU A 41 38.28 -3.10 -7.40
N LEU A 42 39.51 -3.44 -6.99
CA LEU A 42 40.28 -4.51 -7.60
C LEU A 42 39.52 -5.82 -7.41
N VAL A 43 38.99 -6.37 -8.49
CA VAL A 43 38.49 -7.75 -8.52
C VAL A 43 39.68 -8.65 -8.20
N SER A 44 39.65 -9.29 -7.03
CA SER A 44 40.65 -10.29 -6.68
C SER A 44 40.53 -11.46 -7.67
N ASP A 45 41.66 -11.89 -8.22
CA ASP A 45 41.71 -13.01 -9.16
C ASP A 45 40.99 -14.24 -8.57
N VAL A 46 40.02 -14.76 -9.33
CA VAL A 46 39.30 -15.99 -8.98
C VAL A 46 40.31 -17.14 -9.07
N ILE A 47 40.77 -17.61 -7.91
CA ILE A 47 41.61 -18.82 -7.82
C ILE A 47 40.69 -20.03 -8.00
N TYR A 48 40.63 -20.59 -9.21
CA TYR A 48 40.00 -21.88 -9.46
C TYR A 48 40.84 -22.99 -8.82
N GLN A 49 40.28 -23.68 -7.83
CA GLN A 49 40.85 -24.94 -7.35
C GLN A 49 40.36 -26.10 -8.24
N PRO A 50 41.23 -27.01 -8.70
CA PRO A 50 40.79 -28.20 -9.43
C PRO A 50 40.03 -29.12 -8.47
N ILE A 51 38.82 -29.53 -8.87
CA ILE A 51 38.00 -30.49 -8.13
C ILE A 51 38.75 -31.82 -8.08
N SER A 52 39.35 -32.14 -6.94
CA SER A 52 40.02 -33.42 -6.72
C SER A 52 38.97 -34.48 -6.41
N SER A 53 38.53 -35.19 -7.46
CA SER A 53 37.62 -36.34 -7.43
C SER A 53 36.13 -36.03 -7.35
N ILE A 54 35.37 -36.59 -8.29
CA ILE A 54 33.92 -36.78 -8.19
C ILE A 54 33.73 -38.22 -7.67
N GLN A 55 33.30 -38.37 -6.42
CA GLN A 55 32.81 -39.67 -5.94
C GLN A 55 31.43 -39.91 -6.58
N PRO A 56 31.13 -41.11 -7.13
CA PRO A 56 29.80 -41.40 -7.63
C PRO A 56 28.82 -41.41 -6.44
N LEU A 57 27.82 -40.53 -6.48
CA LEU A 57 26.74 -40.51 -5.49
C LEU A 57 25.85 -41.74 -5.69
N LEU A 58 26.02 -42.73 -4.82
CA LEU A 58 25.08 -43.81 -4.64
C LEU A 58 23.86 -43.25 -3.91
N TYR A 59 22.78 -42.99 -4.65
CA TYR A 59 21.50 -42.57 -4.07
C TYR A 59 20.96 -43.67 -3.14
N HIS A 60 20.78 -43.33 -1.86
CA HIS A 60 19.89 -44.05 -0.96
C HIS A 60 18.60 -43.23 -0.84
N ASP A 61 17.49 -43.96 -0.81
CA ASP A 61 16.10 -43.54 -0.82
C ASP A 61 15.69 -42.59 0.34
N ALA A 62 14.61 -41.83 0.08
CA ALA A 62 13.79 -41.01 0.97
C ALA A 62 14.37 -39.71 1.56
N GLY A 63 14.06 -38.57 0.92
CA GLY A 63 14.18 -37.24 1.52
C GLY A 63 14.12 -36.11 0.48
N VAL A 64 12.92 -35.58 0.23
CA VAL A 64 12.66 -34.49 -0.73
C VAL A 64 13.30 -33.20 -0.21
N ASN A 65 14.16 -32.56 -1.02
CA ASN A 65 14.64 -31.20 -0.79
C ASN A 65 14.19 -30.34 -1.99
N PRO A 66 13.62 -29.14 -1.80
CA PRO A 66 13.04 -28.33 -2.87
C PRO A 66 14.16 -27.54 -3.57
N TRP A 67 13.79 -26.68 -4.53
CA TRP A 67 14.64 -25.87 -5.41
C TRP A 67 15.03 -26.55 -6.73
N LEU A 68 14.11 -26.50 -7.70
CA LEU A 68 14.29 -25.85 -9.02
C LEU A 68 13.19 -26.35 -9.97
N TRP A 69 12.10 -25.57 -10.15
CA TRP A 69 11.29 -25.72 -11.36
C TRP A 69 11.07 -24.37 -12.01
N ALA A 70 12.03 -24.01 -12.87
CA ALA A 70 11.75 -23.16 -13.99
C ALA A 70 10.78 -23.91 -14.92
N ALA A 71 9.70 -23.22 -15.28
CA ALA A 71 8.69 -23.69 -16.21
C ALA A 71 9.32 -24.16 -17.53
N ILE A 72 9.06 -25.42 -17.87
CA ILE A 72 9.01 -25.86 -19.26
C ILE A 72 7.75 -26.72 -19.37
N PRO A 73 6.68 -26.26 -20.05
CA PRO A 73 5.69 -27.19 -20.56
C PRO A 73 6.37 -27.95 -21.69
N LEU A 74 6.99 -29.09 -21.39
CA LEU A 74 7.50 -29.98 -22.43
C LEU A 74 6.32 -30.72 -23.03
N VAL A 75 5.62 -30.08 -23.97
CA VAL A 75 4.91 -30.80 -25.02
C VAL A 75 5.99 -31.30 -25.99
N ALA A 76 6.47 -32.51 -25.76
CA ALA A 76 7.26 -33.23 -26.76
C ALA A 76 6.91 -34.71 -26.71
N GLY A 77 6.09 -35.12 -27.68
CA GLY A 77 5.97 -36.52 -28.07
C GLY A 77 7.36 -37.04 -28.43
N GLY A 78 7.90 -37.90 -27.57
CA GLY A 78 9.13 -38.64 -27.77
C GLY A 78 8.83 -40.13 -27.78
N ILE A 79 8.66 -40.67 -28.99
CA ILE A 79 8.95 -42.05 -29.41
C ILE A 79 9.50 -42.96 -28.29
N ILE A 80 8.68 -43.90 -27.79
CA ILE A 80 9.19 -45.05 -27.05
C ILE A 80 9.87 -45.97 -28.05
N ALA A 81 11.19 -46.11 -27.94
CA ALA A 81 11.94 -47.16 -28.61
C ALA A 81 11.55 -48.51 -27.99
N ALA A 82 10.91 -49.37 -28.80
CA ALA A 82 10.59 -50.73 -28.43
C ALA A 82 11.87 -51.57 -28.32
N ALA A 83 12.16 -52.10 -27.14
CA ALA A 83 12.95 -53.31 -26.99
C ALA A 83 11.98 -54.47 -26.79
N SER A 84 11.60 -55.11 -27.91
CA SER A 84 10.93 -56.40 -27.87
C SER A 84 11.93 -57.45 -27.39
N ASN A 85 11.55 -58.25 -26.38
CA ASN A 85 11.85 -59.68 -26.20
C ASN A 85 11.39 -60.15 -24.80
N HIS A 86 10.19 -60.74 -24.69
CA HIS A 86 9.97 -62.14 -24.27
C HIS A 86 8.48 -62.43 -24.03
N ASP A 87 8.10 -63.65 -24.40
CA ASP A 87 6.75 -64.22 -24.46
C ASP A 87 6.33 -64.78 -23.10
N SER A 88 5.24 -64.23 -22.56
CA SER A 88 4.35 -64.92 -21.62
C SER A 88 2.94 -64.33 -21.75
N ASN A 89 2.03 -65.15 -22.29
CA ASN A 89 0.58 -64.93 -22.34
C ASN A 89 0.00 -64.62 -20.94
N ASP A 90 0.05 -63.36 -20.51
CA ASP A 90 -0.93 -62.68 -19.63
C ASP A 90 -0.49 -61.22 -19.40
N ASP A 91 -0.21 -60.46 -20.47
CA ASP A 91 0.14 -59.03 -20.33
C ASP A 91 -1.09 -58.15 -20.59
N SER A 92 -1.97 -58.13 -19.61
CA SER A 92 -3.10 -57.20 -19.51
C SER A 92 -2.71 -55.90 -18.80
N SER A 93 -1.44 -55.47 -18.89
CA SER A 93 -1.04 -54.15 -18.42
C SER A 93 -1.65 -53.10 -19.35
N ALA A 94 -2.76 -52.50 -18.91
CA ALA A 94 -3.29 -51.29 -19.52
C ALA A 94 -2.15 -50.25 -19.61
N PRO A 95 -2.06 -49.46 -20.70
CA PRO A 95 -1.02 -48.45 -20.82
C PRO A 95 -1.06 -47.51 -19.61
N ALA A 96 0.11 -47.10 -19.12
CA ALA A 96 0.21 -46.17 -18.01
C ALA A 96 -0.58 -44.89 -18.31
N ASP A 97 -1.37 -44.43 -17.34
CA ASP A 97 -2.14 -43.19 -17.44
C ASP A 97 -1.17 -41.99 -17.47
N THR A 98 -1.33 -41.15 -18.48
CA THR A 98 -0.51 -39.95 -18.71
C THR A 98 -1.36 -38.68 -18.81
N THR A 99 -2.67 -38.78 -18.57
CA THR A 99 -3.60 -37.66 -18.72
C THR A 99 -3.81 -36.95 -17.38
N PRO A 100 -3.40 -35.68 -17.23
CA PRO A 100 -3.65 -34.95 -15.99
C PRO A 100 -5.13 -34.57 -15.83
N PRO A 101 -5.57 -34.27 -14.59
CA PRO A 101 -6.91 -33.73 -14.33
C PRO A 101 -7.20 -32.50 -15.20
N SER A 102 -8.36 -32.47 -15.87
CA SER A 102 -8.75 -31.32 -16.69
C SER A 102 -9.10 -30.12 -15.81
N THR A 103 -8.55 -28.94 -16.10
CA THR A 103 -8.85 -27.69 -15.40
C THR A 103 -10.03 -26.92 -16.00
N ASP A 104 -10.68 -27.47 -17.03
CA ASP A 104 -11.81 -26.81 -17.68
C ASP A 104 -12.97 -26.63 -16.69
N GLY A 105 -13.39 -25.38 -16.49
CA GLY A 105 -14.47 -25.04 -15.57
C GLY A 105 -14.08 -24.91 -14.10
N VAL A 106 -12.81 -25.14 -13.74
CA VAL A 106 -12.27 -24.81 -12.42
C VAL A 106 -12.46 -23.31 -12.17
N THR A 107 -13.04 -22.96 -11.02
CA THR A 107 -13.08 -21.57 -10.55
C THR A 107 -12.09 -21.44 -9.40
N PHE A 108 -11.00 -20.71 -9.64
CA PHE A 108 -9.97 -20.44 -8.66
C PHE A 108 -9.73 -18.93 -8.61
N SER A 109 -9.79 -18.35 -7.42
CA SER A 109 -9.43 -16.95 -7.22
C SER A 109 -8.85 -16.70 -5.83
N VAL A 110 -8.08 -15.63 -5.71
CA VAL A 110 -7.74 -14.98 -4.44
C VAL A 110 -8.77 -13.87 -4.18
N GLU A 111 -9.21 -13.71 -2.95
CA GLU A 111 -10.07 -12.59 -2.54
C GLU A 111 -9.24 -11.36 -2.14
N PRO A 112 -9.84 -10.15 -2.04
CA PRO A 112 -9.17 -8.99 -1.48
C PRO A 112 -8.47 -9.31 -0.17
N VAL A 113 -7.26 -8.79 0.00
CA VAL A 113 -6.51 -8.96 1.25
C VAL A 113 -7.21 -8.11 2.30
N THR A 114 -7.58 -8.69 3.45
CA THR A 114 -8.41 -8.01 4.49
C THR A 114 -9.74 -7.47 3.92
N SER A 115 -10.49 -6.67 4.69
CA SER A 115 -11.79 -6.16 4.25
C SER A 115 -11.70 -5.01 3.23
N ASP A 116 -10.56 -4.33 3.19
CA ASP A 116 -10.33 -3.07 2.45
C ASP A 116 -9.25 -3.20 1.37
N ASN A 117 -8.73 -4.41 1.12
CA ASN A 117 -7.65 -4.65 0.16
C ASN A 117 -6.36 -3.89 0.50
N GLY A 118 -6.11 -3.70 1.80
CA GLY A 118 -5.02 -2.91 2.34
C GLY A 118 -4.43 -3.55 3.58
N ILE A 119 -3.14 -3.32 3.80
CA ILE A 119 -2.45 -3.70 5.03
C ILE A 119 -2.14 -2.44 5.83
N ASN A 120 -2.71 -2.36 7.03
CA ASN A 120 -2.44 -1.32 8.01
C ASN A 120 -1.34 -1.72 9.01
N ALA A 121 -0.97 -0.79 9.90
CA ALA A 121 0.08 -1.02 10.90
C ALA A 121 -0.24 -2.18 11.85
N SER A 122 -1.51 -2.35 12.23
CA SER A 122 -1.94 -3.45 13.10
C SER A 122 -1.76 -4.79 12.41
N GLU A 123 -2.22 -4.90 11.17
CA GLU A 123 -2.14 -6.11 10.34
C GLU A 123 -0.69 -6.45 9.99
N ALA A 124 0.12 -5.45 9.65
CA ALA A 124 1.55 -5.58 9.39
C ALA A 124 2.32 -6.21 10.57
N SER A 125 1.88 -5.94 11.80
CA SER A 125 2.51 -6.46 13.02
C SER A 125 2.03 -7.87 13.42
N GLY A 126 0.89 -8.31 12.87
CA GLY A 126 0.22 -9.56 13.22
C GLY A 126 0.29 -10.61 12.12
N ASN A 127 -0.70 -11.50 12.12
CA ASN A 127 -0.95 -12.44 11.03
C ASN A 127 -2.18 -11.98 10.24
N VAL A 128 -2.10 -12.09 8.92
CA VAL A 128 -3.20 -11.81 8.00
C VAL A 128 -3.68 -13.13 7.42
N THR A 129 -5.00 -13.27 7.29
CA THR A 129 -5.60 -14.44 6.63
C THR A 129 -5.88 -14.08 5.18
N ILE A 130 -5.26 -14.81 4.26
CA ILE A 130 -5.56 -14.75 2.84
C ILE A 130 -6.63 -15.78 2.54
N THR A 131 -7.68 -15.38 1.82
CA THR A 131 -8.81 -16.23 1.45
C THR A 131 -8.97 -16.27 -0.06
N GLY A 132 -9.72 -17.27 -0.52
CA GLY A 132 -10.05 -17.37 -1.93
C GLY A 132 -11.11 -18.43 -2.22
N VAL A 133 -11.52 -18.47 -3.47
CA VAL A 133 -12.52 -19.42 -3.97
C VAL A 133 -11.83 -20.58 -4.67
N LEU A 134 -12.30 -21.80 -4.43
CA LEU A 134 -11.94 -22.98 -5.20
C LEU A 134 -13.18 -23.87 -5.41
N LYS A 135 -13.74 -23.83 -6.62
CA LYS A 135 -14.92 -24.61 -7.01
C LYS A 135 -14.65 -25.42 -8.26
N ASN A 136 -15.51 -26.43 -8.47
CA ASN A 136 -15.43 -27.37 -9.59
C ASN A 136 -14.09 -28.11 -9.64
N ILE A 137 -13.65 -28.64 -8.49
CA ILE A 137 -12.45 -29.48 -8.41
C ILE A 137 -12.65 -30.69 -9.35
N PRO A 138 -11.67 -31.02 -10.22
CA PRO A 138 -11.78 -32.13 -11.15
C PRO A 138 -12.07 -33.44 -10.42
N ALA A 139 -12.98 -34.26 -10.96
CA ALA A 139 -13.46 -35.46 -10.27
C ALA A 139 -12.39 -36.55 -10.11
N ASP A 140 -11.40 -36.56 -11.00
CA ASP A 140 -10.25 -37.46 -11.03
C ASP A 140 -9.06 -36.96 -10.21
N ALA A 141 -9.12 -35.75 -9.62
CA ALA A 141 -8.09 -35.24 -8.74
C ALA A 141 -8.07 -35.99 -7.41
N ALA A 142 -7.12 -36.92 -7.25
CA ALA A 142 -6.86 -37.64 -6.01
C ALA A 142 -6.29 -36.70 -4.92
N ASN A 143 -5.48 -35.72 -5.33
CA ASN A 143 -4.92 -34.69 -4.46
C ASN A 143 -5.19 -33.27 -5.01
N THR A 144 -5.43 -32.32 -4.11
CA THR A 144 -5.62 -30.91 -4.43
C THR A 144 -4.81 -30.08 -3.44
N ALA A 145 -3.85 -29.30 -3.93
CA ALA A 145 -2.99 -28.47 -3.11
C ALA A 145 -3.04 -27.02 -3.59
N VAL A 146 -3.27 -26.08 -2.68
CA VAL A 146 -3.16 -24.64 -2.94
C VAL A 146 -1.90 -24.11 -2.27
N THR A 147 -1.08 -23.40 -3.03
CA THR A 147 0.12 -22.71 -2.57
C THR A 147 0.00 -21.23 -2.84
N VAL A 148 0.43 -20.41 -1.89
CA VAL A 148 0.49 -18.95 -2.00
C VAL A 148 1.93 -18.51 -1.86
N VAL A 149 2.41 -17.63 -2.73
CA VAL A 149 3.75 -17.04 -2.67
C VAL A 149 3.63 -15.55 -2.36
N ILE A 150 4.36 -15.10 -1.34
CA ILE A 150 4.43 -13.70 -0.89
C ILE A 150 5.88 -13.43 -0.53
N ASN A 151 6.49 -12.36 -1.05
CA ASN A 151 7.90 -12.05 -0.84
C ASN A 151 8.84 -13.25 -1.14
N GLY A 152 8.50 -14.02 -2.17
CA GLY A 152 9.22 -15.25 -2.54
C GLY A 152 9.09 -16.43 -1.56
N VAL A 153 8.31 -16.29 -0.48
CA VAL A 153 8.05 -17.36 0.50
C VAL A 153 6.78 -18.10 0.12
N THR A 154 6.85 -19.43 0.05
CA THR A 154 5.70 -20.29 -0.23
C THR A 154 4.99 -20.71 1.04
N TYR A 155 3.67 -20.54 1.07
CA TYR A 155 2.75 -20.97 2.11
C TYR A 155 1.76 -21.99 1.56
N ASN A 156 1.52 -23.07 2.30
CA ASN A 156 0.52 -24.07 1.97
C ASN A 156 -0.84 -23.66 2.56
N ALA A 157 -1.86 -23.56 1.71
CA ALA A 157 -3.21 -23.23 2.12
C ALA A 157 -4.03 -24.46 2.51
N THR A 158 -5.05 -24.25 3.33
CA THR A 158 -6.07 -25.24 3.68
C THR A 158 -7.23 -25.11 2.71
N VAL A 159 -7.63 -26.22 2.07
CA VAL A 159 -8.77 -26.26 1.14
C VAL A 159 -10.00 -26.81 1.83
N ASP A 160 -11.09 -26.04 1.83
CA ASP A 160 -12.41 -26.50 2.22
C ASP A 160 -13.24 -26.81 0.97
N LYS A 161 -13.27 -28.10 0.60
CA LYS A 161 -13.99 -28.57 -0.59
C LYS A 161 -15.51 -28.42 -0.45
N ALA A 162 -16.04 -28.42 0.77
CA ALA A 162 -17.48 -28.32 1.00
C ALA A 162 -17.96 -26.88 0.90
N ALA A 163 -17.19 -25.94 1.46
CA ALA A 163 -17.44 -24.51 1.32
C ALA A 163 -17.06 -23.97 -0.07
N GLY A 164 -16.14 -24.65 -0.77
CA GLY A 164 -15.60 -24.20 -2.05
C GLY A 164 -14.64 -23.02 -1.88
N THR A 165 -13.87 -23.03 -0.79
CA THR A 165 -12.94 -21.96 -0.40
C THR A 165 -11.58 -22.53 -0.02
N TRP A 166 -10.59 -21.66 0.06
CA TRP A 166 -9.29 -21.97 0.64
C TRP A 166 -8.79 -20.81 1.49
N THR A 167 -7.95 -21.11 2.49
CA THR A 167 -7.41 -20.11 3.40
C THR A 167 -5.96 -20.38 3.76
N VAL A 168 -5.19 -19.32 4.01
CA VAL A 168 -3.83 -19.41 4.56
C VAL A 168 -3.56 -18.24 5.50
N SER A 169 -2.94 -18.50 6.64
CA SER A 169 -2.48 -17.46 7.56
C SER A 169 -1.02 -17.16 7.29
N VAL A 170 -0.69 -15.89 7.05
CA VAL A 170 0.65 -15.42 6.72
C VAL A 170 1.07 -14.30 7.68
N PRO A 171 2.36 -14.18 8.05
CA PRO A 171 2.83 -13.03 8.82
C PRO A 171 2.69 -11.73 8.03
N GLY A 172 2.13 -10.69 8.65
CA GLY A 172 1.99 -9.35 8.04
C GLY A 172 3.33 -8.75 7.62
N SER A 173 4.40 -9.04 8.36
CA SER A 173 5.76 -8.67 7.99
C SER A 173 6.21 -9.20 6.62
N GLY A 174 5.67 -10.34 6.18
CA GLY A 174 5.89 -10.87 4.83
C GLY A 174 5.26 -10.00 3.75
N LEU A 175 4.02 -9.53 3.99
CA LEU A 175 3.29 -8.63 3.11
C LEU A 175 3.93 -7.23 3.05
N VAL A 176 4.47 -6.74 4.17
CA VAL A 176 5.22 -5.48 4.20
C VAL A 176 6.47 -5.59 3.31
N ALA A 177 7.21 -6.69 3.43
CA ALA A 177 8.48 -6.92 2.72
C ALA A 177 8.30 -7.30 1.23
N ASP A 178 7.10 -7.72 0.85
CA ASP A 178 6.76 -8.14 -0.51
C ASP A 178 6.87 -6.98 -1.51
N ALA A 179 7.86 -7.01 -2.39
CA ALA A 179 8.26 -5.83 -3.16
C ALA A 179 7.19 -5.34 -4.14
N ASP A 180 6.43 -6.25 -4.75
CA ASP A 180 5.42 -5.95 -5.77
C ASP A 180 3.99 -5.91 -5.22
N LYS A 181 3.81 -6.19 -3.92
CA LYS A 181 2.51 -6.18 -3.23
C LYS A 181 1.48 -7.06 -3.95
N THR A 182 1.91 -8.23 -4.39
CA THR A 182 1.10 -9.19 -5.15
C THR A 182 1.11 -10.55 -4.47
N ILE A 183 -0.09 -11.08 -4.22
CA ILE A 183 -0.29 -12.46 -3.79
C ILE A 183 -0.32 -13.35 -5.03
N ASP A 184 0.66 -14.23 -5.17
CA ASP A 184 0.67 -15.25 -6.23
C ASP A 184 0.09 -16.56 -5.70
N ALA A 185 -1.11 -16.93 -6.13
CA ALA A 185 -1.74 -18.18 -5.74
C ALA A 185 -1.74 -19.19 -6.88
N LYS A 186 -1.54 -20.46 -6.53
CA LYS A 186 -1.59 -21.59 -7.45
C LYS A 186 -2.32 -22.75 -6.81
N VAL A 187 -3.28 -23.32 -7.54
CA VAL A 187 -3.86 -24.62 -7.22
C VAL A 187 -3.26 -25.67 -8.15
N THR A 188 -2.87 -26.82 -7.58
CA THR A 188 -2.40 -28.00 -8.31
C THR A 188 -3.32 -29.18 -8.03
N PHE A 189 -3.79 -29.83 -9.09
CA PHE A 189 -4.57 -31.07 -9.04
C PHE A 189 -3.66 -32.21 -9.45
N THR A 190 -3.73 -33.34 -8.76
CA THR A 190 -2.96 -34.54 -9.09
C THR A 190 -3.88 -35.75 -9.05
N ASP A 191 -3.89 -36.54 -10.11
CA ASP A 191 -4.67 -37.78 -10.17
C ASP A 191 -4.00 -38.91 -9.37
N ALA A 192 -4.60 -40.11 -9.40
CA ALA A 192 -4.04 -41.29 -8.72
C ALA A 192 -2.80 -41.87 -9.42
N ALA A 193 -2.58 -41.54 -10.69
CA ALA A 193 -1.43 -41.97 -11.49
C ALA A 193 -0.22 -41.04 -11.32
N GLY A 194 -0.41 -39.87 -10.71
CA GLY A 194 0.62 -38.86 -10.47
C GLY A 194 0.69 -37.76 -11.54
N ASN A 195 -0.24 -37.71 -12.49
CA ASN A 195 -0.28 -36.64 -13.48
C ASN A 195 -0.87 -35.38 -12.85
N SER A 196 -0.34 -34.20 -13.20
CA SER A 196 -0.75 -32.94 -12.58
C SER A 196 -1.12 -31.85 -13.58
N SER A 197 -2.06 -31.01 -13.17
CA SER A 197 -2.43 -29.74 -13.83
C SER A 197 -2.54 -28.63 -12.79
N SER A 198 -2.53 -27.38 -13.22
CA SER A 198 -2.61 -26.23 -12.30
C SER A 198 -3.34 -25.03 -12.89
N VAL A 199 -3.94 -24.25 -11.99
CA VAL A 199 -4.51 -22.93 -12.27
C VAL A 199 -3.85 -21.92 -11.35
N ASN A 200 -3.57 -20.72 -11.86
CA ASN A 200 -2.97 -19.63 -11.08
C ASN A 200 -3.94 -18.46 -11.01
N ASP A 201 -3.83 -17.67 -9.95
CA ASP A 201 -4.48 -16.38 -9.83
C ASP A 201 -3.59 -15.42 -9.02
N THR A 202 -3.78 -14.12 -9.20
CA THR A 202 -2.97 -13.08 -8.55
C THR A 202 -3.85 -12.00 -7.96
N GLN A 203 -3.52 -11.50 -6.77
CA GLN A 203 -4.22 -10.38 -6.13
C GLN A 203 -3.24 -9.33 -5.62
N THR A 204 -3.39 -8.10 -6.10
CA THR A 204 -2.62 -6.94 -5.61
C THR A 204 -3.28 -6.31 -4.38
N TYR A 205 -2.49 -5.78 -3.46
CA TYR A 205 -2.99 -5.06 -2.28
C TYR A 205 -2.23 -3.76 -2.05
N THR A 206 -2.80 -2.88 -1.22
CA THR A 206 -2.15 -1.64 -0.80
C THR A 206 -1.45 -1.82 0.55
N LEU A 207 -0.44 -0.99 0.82
CA LEU A 207 0.26 -0.97 2.10
C LEU A 207 0.27 0.46 2.61
N ASP A 208 -0.29 0.66 3.80
CA ASP A 208 -0.18 1.91 4.52
C ASP A 208 -0.09 1.64 6.02
N THR A 209 1.12 1.71 6.58
CA THR A 209 1.36 1.48 8.00
C THR A 209 1.56 2.78 8.77
N THR A 210 1.25 3.93 8.18
CA THR A 210 1.58 5.23 8.76
C THR A 210 0.35 5.83 9.40
N ALA A 211 0.35 5.97 10.73
CA ALA A 211 -0.72 6.68 11.40
C ALA A 211 -0.73 8.18 11.03
N PRO A 212 -1.92 8.80 10.93
CA PRO A 212 -2.04 10.24 10.78
C PRO A 212 -1.49 10.95 12.03
N ASN A 213 -1.14 12.23 11.89
CA ASN A 213 -0.88 13.07 13.06
C ASN A 213 -2.12 13.17 13.95
N ALA A 214 -1.92 13.39 15.26
CA ALA A 214 -3.02 13.72 16.14
C ALA A 214 -3.77 14.96 15.59
N PRO A 215 -5.11 14.96 15.59
CA PRO A 215 -5.86 16.13 15.14
C PRO A 215 -5.59 17.33 16.03
N VAL A 216 -5.80 18.53 15.52
CA VAL A 216 -5.82 19.76 16.32
C VAL A 216 -7.27 20.08 16.64
N ILE A 217 -7.55 20.42 17.89
CA ILE A 217 -8.85 20.93 18.33
C ILE A 217 -8.69 22.43 18.56
N ASP A 218 -9.51 23.25 17.90
CA ASP A 218 -9.56 24.70 18.12
C ASP A 218 -10.15 25.02 19.51
N PRO A 219 -9.90 26.23 20.07
CA PRO A 219 -10.45 26.61 21.38
C PRO A 219 -11.96 26.35 21.49
N VAL A 220 -12.35 25.61 22.52
CA VAL A 220 -13.73 25.15 22.71
C VAL A 220 -14.43 26.03 23.75
N ASN A 221 -15.64 26.48 23.43
CA ASN A 221 -16.52 27.15 24.38
C ASN A 221 -17.78 26.30 24.67
N GLY A 222 -18.67 26.80 25.53
CA GLY A 222 -19.82 26.03 25.98
C GLY A 222 -20.91 25.77 24.93
N THR A 223 -20.91 26.47 23.78
CA THR A 223 -22.05 26.45 22.85
C THR A 223 -21.70 26.26 21.38
N ASP A 224 -20.60 26.84 20.92
CA ASP A 224 -20.22 26.79 19.51
C ASP A 224 -19.76 25.39 19.11
N PRO A 225 -19.95 24.98 17.84
CA PRO A 225 -19.46 23.71 17.34
C PRO A 225 -17.97 23.52 17.63
N ILE A 226 -17.58 22.29 17.94
CA ILE A 226 -16.17 21.94 18.11
C ILE A 226 -15.56 21.82 16.72
N THR A 227 -14.44 22.48 16.51
CA THR A 227 -13.75 22.58 15.22
C THR A 227 -12.27 22.25 15.36
N GLY A 228 -11.62 22.02 14.22
CA GLY A 228 -10.19 21.75 14.21
C GLY A 228 -9.66 21.35 12.84
N ILE A 229 -8.41 20.86 12.84
CA ILE A 229 -7.69 20.38 11.66
C ILE A 229 -7.26 18.92 11.86
N ALA A 230 -7.33 18.10 10.83
CA ALA A 230 -6.77 16.75 10.78
C ALA A 230 -6.23 16.46 9.37
N GLU A 231 -5.63 15.28 9.18
CA GLU A 231 -5.25 14.85 7.84
C GLU A 231 -6.48 14.77 6.92
N PRO A 232 -6.44 15.37 5.72
CA PRO A 232 -7.57 15.35 4.79
C PRO A 232 -8.07 13.94 4.50
N GLY A 233 -9.38 13.72 4.58
CA GLY A 233 -9.99 12.41 4.35
C GLY A 233 -9.89 11.43 5.52
N SER A 234 -9.14 11.75 6.59
CA SER A 234 -9.17 10.97 7.83
C SER A 234 -10.50 11.16 8.56
N THR A 235 -10.93 10.13 9.28
CA THR A 235 -12.09 10.18 10.18
C THR A 235 -11.65 10.66 11.55
N VAL A 236 -12.13 11.81 11.98
CA VAL A 236 -11.94 12.33 13.35
C VAL A 236 -13.05 11.79 14.24
N THR A 237 -12.67 11.14 15.34
CA THR A 237 -13.58 10.70 16.40
C THR A 237 -13.37 11.60 17.62
N VAL A 238 -14.38 12.40 17.94
CA VAL A 238 -14.43 13.28 19.12
C VAL A 238 -15.16 12.56 20.25
N THR A 239 -14.56 12.53 21.45
CA THR A 239 -15.15 11.96 22.66
C THR A 239 -15.39 13.07 23.68
N TYR A 240 -16.63 13.17 24.16
CA TYR A 240 -17.06 14.16 25.15
C TYR A 240 -16.81 13.67 26.59
N PRO A 241 -16.94 14.55 27.61
CA PRO A 241 -16.74 14.19 29.02
C PRO A 241 -17.62 13.04 29.52
N ASP A 242 -18.81 12.86 28.93
CA ASP A 242 -19.75 11.77 29.29
C ASP A 242 -19.39 10.42 28.64
N GLY A 243 -18.32 10.39 27.83
CA GLY A 243 -17.85 9.22 27.08
C GLY A 243 -18.59 8.97 25.77
N SER A 244 -19.59 9.78 25.42
CA SER A 244 -20.24 9.70 24.11
C SER A 244 -19.33 10.24 23.01
N THR A 245 -19.54 9.77 21.77
CA THR A 245 -18.67 10.11 20.64
C THR A 245 -19.42 10.68 19.44
N LYS A 246 -18.72 11.47 18.64
CA LYS A 246 -19.10 11.86 17.28
C LYS A 246 -17.97 11.61 16.32
N THR A 247 -18.31 11.23 15.10
CA THR A 247 -17.36 11.05 14.01
C THR A 247 -17.65 12.02 12.88
N VAL A 248 -16.59 12.50 12.24
CA VAL A 248 -16.64 13.35 11.05
C VAL A 248 -15.43 13.07 10.18
N VAL A 249 -15.59 13.13 8.86
CA VAL A 249 -14.45 13.04 7.93
C VAL A 249 -13.89 14.44 7.73
N ALA A 250 -12.59 14.61 7.89
CA ALA A 250 -11.91 15.88 7.63
C ALA A 250 -11.99 16.22 6.14
N GLY A 251 -12.33 17.48 5.84
CA GLY A 251 -12.46 17.97 4.49
C GLY A 251 -11.12 17.96 3.72
N PRO A 252 -11.15 18.29 2.41
CA PRO A 252 -9.93 18.36 1.60
C PRO A 252 -8.87 19.34 2.10
N ASP A 253 -9.27 20.35 2.88
CA ASP A 253 -8.40 21.32 3.54
C ASP A 253 -8.02 20.92 4.98
N GLY A 254 -8.43 19.72 5.41
CA GLY A 254 -8.21 19.19 6.75
C GLY A 254 -9.19 19.69 7.80
N THR A 255 -10.10 20.62 7.46
CA THR A 255 -11.06 21.16 8.42
C THR A 255 -12.10 20.12 8.80
N TRP A 256 -12.51 20.12 10.07
CA TRP A 256 -13.59 19.27 10.56
C TRP A 256 -14.42 20.01 11.61
N THR A 257 -15.69 19.61 11.75
CA THR A 257 -16.61 20.18 12.74
C THR A 257 -17.56 19.13 13.27
N VAL A 258 -17.80 19.15 14.58
CA VAL A 258 -18.85 18.34 15.23
C VAL A 258 -19.75 19.21 16.10
N PRO A 259 -21.03 18.85 16.29
CA PRO A 259 -21.91 19.57 17.18
C PRO A 259 -21.37 19.62 18.61
N ASN A 260 -21.63 20.71 19.32
CA ASN A 260 -21.36 20.80 20.76
C ASN A 260 -22.65 20.48 21.53
N PRO A 261 -22.64 19.51 22.47
CA PRO A 261 -23.84 19.14 23.22
C PRO A 261 -24.24 20.16 24.31
N GLY A 262 -23.44 21.21 24.52
CA GLY A 262 -23.57 22.13 25.64
C GLY A 262 -22.59 21.74 26.75
N LEU A 263 -21.32 22.05 26.55
CA LEU A 263 -20.25 21.72 27.50
C LEU A 263 -20.10 22.81 28.58
N ASN A 264 -19.63 22.41 29.75
CA ASN A 264 -19.37 23.30 30.88
C ASN A 264 -17.90 23.76 30.89
N ASP A 265 -17.65 24.87 31.58
CA ASP A 265 -16.28 25.32 31.83
C ASP A 265 -15.46 24.25 32.55
N GLY A 266 -14.26 23.98 32.03
CA GLY A 266 -13.35 22.96 32.55
C GLY A 266 -13.63 21.53 32.08
N ASP A 267 -14.68 21.30 31.27
CA ASP A 267 -14.90 20.01 30.61
C ASP A 267 -13.72 19.69 29.67
N GLU A 268 -13.35 18.42 29.55
CA GLU A 268 -12.29 17.96 28.64
C GLU A 268 -12.90 17.21 27.44
N VAL A 269 -12.51 17.61 26.23
CA VAL A 269 -12.84 16.94 24.98
C VAL A 269 -11.59 16.29 24.44
N THR A 270 -11.71 15.07 23.93
CA THR A 270 -10.60 14.38 23.26
C THR A 270 -10.95 14.06 21.81
N ALA A 271 -9.95 14.03 20.93
CA ALA A 271 -10.13 13.65 19.53
C ALA A 271 -8.99 12.74 19.05
N VAL A 272 -9.32 11.75 18.23
CA VAL A 272 -8.38 10.90 17.50
C VAL A 272 -8.72 10.92 16.02
N ALA A 273 -7.73 10.82 15.15
CA ALA A 273 -7.91 10.70 13.70
C ALA A 273 -7.56 9.28 13.25
N THR A 274 -8.35 8.73 12.34
CA THR A 274 -8.10 7.44 11.68
C THR A 274 -8.05 7.65 10.18
N ASP A 275 -6.96 7.25 9.53
CA ASP A 275 -6.81 7.37 8.07
C ASP A 275 -7.68 6.36 7.31
N PRO A 276 -7.74 6.42 5.96
CA PRO A 276 -8.52 5.46 5.17
C PRO A 276 -8.06 4.00 5.27
N ALA A 277 -6.81 3.73 5.66
CA ALA A 277 -6.28 2.37 5.87
C ALA A 277 -6.61 1.83 7.27
N GLY A 278 -7.13 2.67 8.17
CA GLY A 278 -7.48 2.31 9.54
C GLY A 278 -6.36 2.53 10.55
N ASN A 279 -5.24 3.17 10.19
CA ASN A 279 -4.24 3.57 11.19
C ASN A 279 -4.78 4.73 12.02
N THR A 280 -4.55 4.70 13.33
CA THR A 280 -5.09 5.68 14.27
C THR A 280 -3.99 6.52 14.91
N SER A 281 -4.22 7.83 15.01
CA SER A 281 -3.32 8.78 15.65
C SER A 281 -3.26 8.61 17.18
N GLY A 282 -2.35 9.35 17.82
CA GLY A 282 -2.48 9.68 19.24
C GLY A 282 -3.68 10.60 19.51
N PRO A 283 -4.13 10.73 20.77
CA PRO A 283 -5.21 11.64 21.14
C PRO A 283 -4.74 13.10 21.19
N ALA A 284 -5.63 14.00 20.82
CA ALA A 284 -5.57 15.41 21.15
C ALA A 284 -6.61 15.74 22.22
N THR A 285 -6.33 16.73 23.07
CA THR A 285 -7.24 17.16 24.14
C THR A 285 -7.43 18.68 24.12
N ALA A 286 -8.63 19.12 24.50
CA ALA A 286 -8.94 20.53 24.71
C ALA A 286 -9.80 20.68 25.96
N VAL A 287 -9.53 21.73 26.74
CA VAL A 287 -10.34 22.12 27.89
C VAL A 287 -11.28 23.22 27.44
N VAL A 288 -12.55 23.08 27.80
CA VAL A 288 -13.61 24.05 27.48
C VAL A 288 -13.45 25.30 28.32
N ASP A 289 -13.43 26.45 27.67
CA ASP A 289 -13.54 27.77 28.30
C ASP A 289 -14.93 28.33 28.01
N ALA A 290 -15.82 28.26 29.00
CA ALA A 290 -17.18 28.76 28.89
C ALA A 290 -17.39 30.03 29.73
N VAL A 291 -16.33 30.60 30.30
CA VAL A 291 -16.44 31.80 31.13
C VAL A 291 -16.50 33.03 30.23
N ALA A 292 -17.68 33.65 30.18
CA ALA A 292 -17.83 34.93 29.52
C ALA A 292 -17.02 36.01 30.27
N PRO A 293 -16.38 36.95 29.55
CA PRO A 293 -15.69 38.06 30.18
C PRO A 293 -16.67 38.88 31.03
N THR A 294 -16.25 39.26 32.23
CA THR A 294 -17.04 40.09 33.13
C THR A 294 -16.77 41.55 32.85
N VAL A 295 -17.80 42.27 32.40
CA VAL A 295 -17.76 43.74 32.25
C VAL A 295 -18.37 44.38 33.49
N ALA A 296 -17.55 45.12 34.24
CA ALA A 296 -18.00 45.94 35.36
C ALA A 296 -17.94 47.41 34.97
N LEU A 297 -19.05 48.12 35.13
CA LEU A 297 -19.10 49.57 34.99
C LEU A 297 -19.01 50.21 36.38
N ASP A 298 -18.24 51.28 36.49
CA ASP A 298 -18.21 52.07 37.71
C ASP A 298 -19.53 52.83 37.85
N ASP A 299 -20.24 52.61 38.95
CA ASP A 299 -21.45 53.38 39.23
C ASP A 299 -21.06 54.78 39.72
N VAL A 300 -21.19 55.76 38.84
CA VAL A 300 -20.91 57.16 39.14
C VAL A 300 -22.22 57.92 39.33
N LEU A 301 -22.55 58.23 40.58
CA LEU A 301 -23.66 59.12 40.89
C LEU A 301 -23.27 60.57 40.60
N THR A 302 -23.65 61.07 39.42
CA THR A 302 -23.32 62.42 38.96
C THR A 302 -24.55 63.12 38.35
N ASN A 303 -24.57 64.45 38.45
CA ASN A 303 -25.56 65.30 37.77
C ASN A 303 -25.06 65.82 36.40
N ASP A 304 -23.91 65.33 35.96
CA ASP A 304 -23.40 65.52 34.61
C ASP A 304 -24.30 64.75 33.63
N SER A 305 -24.78 65.44 32.58
CA SER A 305 -25.58 64.82 31.51
C SER A 305 -24.76 64.02 30.51
N THR A 306 -23.42 64.05 30.63
CA THR A 306 -22.45 63.43 29.72
C THR A 306 -21.28 62.78 30.49
N PRO A 307 -21.53 61.94 31.50
CA PRO A 307 -20.45 61.36 32.27
C PRO A 307 -19.64 60.37 31.41
N ALA A 308 -18.32 60.36 31.60
CA ALA A 308 -17.48 59.33 31.02
C ALA A 308 -17.83 57.98 31.64
N LEU A 309 -18.12 56.97 30.82
CA LEU A 309 -18.27 55.60 31.29
C LEU A 309 -16.88 55.01 31.52
N THR A 310 -16.56 54.67 32.77
CA THR A 310 -15.36 53.92 33.14
C THR A 310 -15.76 52.55 33.68
N GLY A 311 -14.82 51.61 33.60
CA GLY A 311 -15.05 50.23 34.02
C GLY A 311 -13.87 49.33 33.69
N THR A 312 -13.98 48.06 34.09
CA THR A 312 -12.98 47.02 33.80
C THR A 312 -13.63 45.88 33.00
N VAL A 313 -12.86 45.28 32.10
CA VAL A 313 -13.18 43.99 31.46
C VAL A 313 -12.18 42.98 32.00
N ASN A 314 -12.67 41.91 32.63
CA ASN A 314 -11.86 40.78 33.09
C ASN A 314 -12.28 39.50 32.40
#